data_AF-A0A3D0HAG6-F1
#
_entry.id   AF-A0A3D0HAG6-F1
#
_cell.length_a   1.000
_cell.length_b   1.000
_cell.length_c   1.000
_cell.angle_alpha   90.00
_cell.angle_beta   90.00
_cell.angle_gamma   90.00
#
_symmetry.space_group_name_H-M   'P 1'
#
loop_
_entity.id
_entity.type
_entity.pdbx_description
1 polymer ?
#
loop_
_entity_poly.entity_id
_entity_poly.type
_entity_poly.pdbx_seq_one_letter_code
_entity_poly.pdbx_strand_id
1 'polypeptide(L)'
;MPKSLKKLRSNQAWIQRHINDPFVKKSRQEGYRARSVYKLTELDDREHLFKPGMTVVDLGSAPGSWTQIVRERLSNPDGTLNGRIIAMDILPMDPIKDVIFLQGDFREREIADKLAELLA
;
A
#
# COMPACT_ATOMS: atom_id res chain seq x y z
N MET A 1 -6.70 -38.42 1.65
CA MET A 1 -7.42 -37.26 1.07
C MET A 1 -6.89 -37.02 -0.34
N PRO A 2 -7.70 -37.03 -1.41
CA PRO A 2 -7.19 -36.70 -2.73
C PRO A 2 -6.85 -35.19 -2.76
N LYS A 3 -5.57 -34.87 -2.96
CA LYS A 3 -5.13 -33.50 -3.24
C LYS A 3 -5.61 -33.14 -4.64
N SER A 4 -6.51 -32.17 -4.75
CA SER A 4 -6.84 -31.54 -6.03
C SER A 4 -5.58 -30.92 -6.64
N LEU A 5 -5.02 -31.56 -7.66
CA LEU A 5 -3.94 -31.02 -8.51
C LEU A 5 -4.53 -30.26 -9.71
N LYS A 6 -5.58 -29.46 -9.51
CA LYS A 6 -6.01 -28.52 -10.56
C LYS A 6 -5.12 -27.29 -10.50
N LYS A 7 -4.06 -27.31 -11.32
CA LYS A 7 -3.33 -26.11 -11.73
C LYS A 7 -4.37 -25.11 -12.24
N LEU A 8 -4.67 -24.06 -11.46
CA LEU A 8 -5.57 -22.99 -11.87
C LEU A 8 -4.97 -22.40 -13.16
N ARG A 9 -5.50 -22.80 -14.31
CA ARG A 9 -5.14 -22.17 -15.59
C ARG A 9 -5.68 -20.75 -15.49
N SER A 10 -4.81 -19.82 -15.11
CA SER A 10 -5.07 -18.39 -15.22
C SER A 10 -5.60 -18.13 -16.63
N ASN A 11 -6.83 -17.65 -16.71
CA ASN A 11 -7.52 -17.41 -17.97
C ASN A 11 -6.63 -16.50 -18.83
N GLN A 12 -6.16 -16.97 -20.00
CA GLN A 12 -5.23 -16.20 -20.85
C GLN A 12 -5.77 -14.80 -21.14
N ALA A 13 -7.09 -14.66 -21.26
CA ALA A 13 -7.75 -13.36 -21.42
C ALA A 13 -7.58 -12.42 -20.21
N TRP A 14 -7.53 -12.95 -18.98
CA TRP A 14 -7.28 -12.16 -17.76
C TRP A 14 -5.82 -11.68 -17.73
N ILE A 15 -4.87 -12.57 -18.03
CA ILE A 15 -3.44 -12.21 -18.11
C ILE A 15 -3.24 -11.14 -19.20
N GLN A 16 -3.82 -11.33 -20.39
CA GLN A 16 -3.69 -10.39 -21.51
C GLN A 16 -4.29 -9.02 -21.17
N ARG A 17 -5.45 -8.97 -20.49
CA ARG A 17 -6.04 -7.73 -19.99
C ARG A 17 -5.16 -7.05 -18.93
N HIS A 18 -4.57 -7.83 -18.03
CA HIS A 18 -3.71 -7.28 -16.97
C HIS A 18 -2.40 -6.71 -17.53
N ILE A 19 -1.79 -7.39 -18.51
CA ILE A 19 -0.58 -6.93 -19.21
C ILE A 19 -0.85 -5.67 -20.05
N ASN A 20 -2.02 -5.60 -20.69
CA ASN A 20 -2.41 -4.46 -21.52
C ASN A 20 -3.09 -3.34 -20.76
N ASP A 21 -3.17 -3.44 -19.43
CA ASP A 21 -3.84 -2.42 -18.65
C ASP A 21 -3.03 -1.10 -18.68
N PRO A 22 -3.62 0.00 -19.20
CA PRO A 22 -2.91 1.27 -19.32
C PRO A 22 -2.47 1.83 -17.96
N PHE A 23 -3.20 1.54 -16.88
CA PHE A 23 -2.84 2.01 -15.54
C PHE A 23 -1.67 1.25 -14.95
N VAL A 24 -1.47 -0.04 -15.31
CA VAL A 24 -0.26 -0.77 -14.92
C VAL A 24 0.96 -0.13 -15.58
N LYS A 25 0.89 0.15 -16.89
CA LYS A 25 1.97 0.82 -17.63
C LYS A 25 2.24 2.21 -17.07
N LYS A 26 1.19 3.01 -16.86
CA LYS A 26 1.27 4.35 -16.29
C LYS A 26 1.90 4.32 -14.89
N SER A 27 1.47 3.41 -14.01
CA SER A 27 2.04 3.30 -12.65
C SER A 27 3.54 3.02 -12.66
N ARG A 28 4.02 2.15 -13.56
CA ARG A 28 5.45 1.87 -13.71
C ARG A 28 6.21 3.06 -14.27
N GLN A 29 5.65 3.79 -15.24
CA GLN A 29 6.26 5.00 -15.81
C GLN A 29 6.39 6.12 -14.77
N GLU A 30 5.42 6.24 -13.86
CA GLU A 30 5.40 7.22 -12.78
C GLU A 30 6.15 6.76 -11.52
N GLY A 31 6.73 5.55 -11.51
CA GLY A 31 7.51 5.04 -10.37
C GLY A 31 6.67 4.46 -9.22
N TYR A 32 5.37 4.28 -9.42
CA TYR A 32 4.48 3.64 -8.45
C TYR A 32 4.55 2.11 -8.54
N ARG A 33 4.44 1.46 -7.37
CA ARG A 33 4.57 0.00 -7.27
C ARG A 33 3.37 -0.77 -7.83
N ALA A 34 2.19 -0.15 -7.91
CA ALA A 34 0.97 -0.75 -8.46
C ALA A 34 -0.01 0.32 -8.94
N ARG A 35 -0.91 -0.07 -9.83
CA ARG A 35 -2.00 0.77 -10.34
C ARG A 35 -3.04 1.19 -9.29
N SER A 36 -3.01 0.60 -8.09
CA SER A 36 -3.98 0.93 -7.04
C SER A 36 -3.83 2.37 -6.54
N VAL A 37 -2.68 3.01 -6.79
CA VAL A 37 -2.43 4.43 -6.48
C VAL A 37 -3.55 5.33 -6.99
N TYR A 38 -4.01 5.13 -8.24
CA TYR A 38 -5.02 5.99 -8.84
C TYR A 38 -6.35 5.96 -8.11
N LYS A 39 -6.67 4.84 -7.44
CA LYS A 39 -7.90 4.73 -6.64
C LYS A 39 -7.83 5.60 -5.39
N LEU A 40 -6.70 5.58 -4.69
CA LEU A 40 -6.52 6.37 -3.48
C LEU A 40 -6.35 7.85 -3.83
N THR A 41 -5.59 8.15 -4.88
CA THR A 41 -5.44 9.50 -5.42
C THR A 41 -6.79 10.12 -5.78
N GLU A 42 -7.62 9.42 -6.57
CA GLU A 42 -8.96 9.93 -6.94
C GLU A 42 -9.86 10.12 -5.71
N LEU A 43 -9.79 9.20 -4.74
CA LEU A 43 -10.58 9.29 -3.51
C LEU A 43 -10.14 10.49 -2.64
N ASP A 44 -8.83 10.68 -2.45
CA ASP A 44 -8.30 11.80 -1.68
C ASP A 44 -8.55 13.15 -2.37
N ASP A 45 -8.41 13.22 -3.69
CA ASP A 45 -8.68 14.45 -4.44
C ASP A 45 -10.15 14.88 -4.30
N ARG A 46 -11.08 13.93 -4.14
CA ARG A 46 -12.52 14.20 -3.98
C ARG A 46 -12.93 14.47 -2.54
N GLU A 47 -12.41 13.68 -1.60
CA GLU A 47 -12.87 13.69 -0.20
C GLU A 47 -11.93 14.45 0.74
N HIS A 48 -10.75 14.87 0.27
CA HIS A 48 -9.70 15.51 1.05
C HIS A 48 -9.36 14.72 2.33
N LEU A 49 -9.04 13.43 2.14
CA LEU A 49 -8.81 12.47 3.22
C LEU A 49 -7.59 12.84 4.07
N PHE A 50 -6.50 13.23 3.41
CA PHE A 50 -5.23 13.49 4.08
C PHE A 50 -5.10 14.97 4.45
N LYS A 51 -4.74 15.20 5.72
CA LYS A 51 -4.48 16.53 6.26
C LYS A 51 -3.11 16.58 6.93
N PRO A 52 -2.41 17.73 6.90
CA PRO A 52 -1.12 17.87 7.57
C PRO A 52 -1.19 17.47 9.05
N GLY A 53 -0.16 16.77 9.51
CA GLY A 53 -0.04 16.32 10.90
C GLY A 53 -0.80 15.05 11.25
N MET A 54 -1.50 14.42 10.29
CA MET A 54 -2.22 13.17 10.55
C MET A 54 -1.26 12.00 10.82
N THR A 55 -1.72 11.08 11.65
CA THR A 55 -1.17 9.73 11.74
C THR A 55 -2.01 8.80 10.87
N VAL A 56 -1.39 8.11 9.93
CA VAL A 56 -2.04 7.20 8.99
C VAL A 56 -1.50 5.80 9.18
N VAL A 57 -2.41 4.83 9.27
CA VAL A 57 -2.10 3.40 9.31
C VAL A 57 -2.61 2.74 8.02
N ASP A 58 -1.70 2.17 7.23
CA ASP A 58 -1.99 1.44 5.99
C ASP A 58 -1.92 -0.08 6.26
N LEU A 59 -3.09 -0.73 6.30
CA LEU A 59 -3.24 -2.16 6.62
C LEU A 59 -3.38 -2.98 5.34
N GLY A 60 -2.58 -4.04 5.21
CA GLY A 60 -2.49 -4.79 3.95
C GLY A 60 -1.72 -4.00 2.89
N SER A 61 -0.65 -3.33 3.32
CA SER A 61 0.03 -2.31 2.54
C SER A 61 0.85 -2.87 1.37
N ALA A 62 1.27 -4.14 1.37
CA ALA A 62 2.18 -4.66 0.36
C ALA A 62 1.55 -4.62 -1.06
N PRO A 63 2.24 -4.08 -2.09
CA PRO A 63 3.68 -3.77 -2.14
C PRO A 63 4.05 -2.34 -1.71
N GLY A 64 3.13 -1.53 -1.18
CA GLY A 64 3.38 -0.20 -0.62
C GLY A 64 2.82 0.95 -1.46
N SER A 65 1.98 0.67 -2.46
CA SER A 65 1.52 1.68 -3.42
C SER A 65 0.66 2.77 -2.80
N TRP A 66 -0.28 2.41 -1.92
CA TRP A 66 -1.08 3.39 -1.20
C TRP A 66 -0.22 4.19 -0.22
N THR A 67 0.70 3.51 0.47
CA THR A 67 1.70 4.14 1.33
C THR A 67 2.54 5.20 0.59
N GLN A 68 2.90 4.99 -0.69
CA GLN A 68 3.58 6.02 -1.50
C GLN A 68 2.73 7.30 -1.61
N ILE A 69 1.45 7.15 -1.93
CA ILE A 69 0.52 8.29 -2.04
C ILE A 69 0.33 8.98 -0.69
N VAL A 70 0.16 8.23 0.40
CA VAL A 70 0.07 8.81 1.76
C VAL A 70 1.32 9.65 2.06
N ARG A 71 2.52 9.14 1.73
CA ARG A 71 3.78 9.86 1.95
C ARG A 71 3.87 11.14 1.14
N GLU A 72 3.42 11.12 -0.11
CA GLU A 72 3.37 12.31 -0.97
C GLU A 72 2.39 13.35 -0.43
N ARG A 73 1.17 12.94 -0.06
CA ARG A 73 0.12 13.85 0.43
C ARG A 73 0.44 14.48 1.78
N LEU A 74 1.20 13.79 2.63
CA LEU A 74 1.69 14.32 3.91
C LEU A 74 3.07 14.99 3.80
N SER A 75 3.62 15.19 2.59
CA SER A 75 4.87 15.94 2.42
C SER A 75 4.66 17.44 2.56
N ASN A 76 5.54 18.10 3.29
CA ASN A 76 5.73 19.54 3.19
C ASN A 76 6.42 19.90 1.85
N PRO A 77 6.36 21.18 1.41
CA PRO A 77 7.07 21.64 0.21
C PRO A 77 8.59 21.43 0.23
N ASP A 78 9.20 21.33 1.42
CA ASP A 78 10.63 21.05 1.59
C ASP A 78 10.98 19.54 1.56
N GLY A 79 9.97 18.68 1.32
CA GLY A 79 10.12 17.23 1.25
C GLY A 79 10.14 16.52 2.61
N THR A 80 10.01 17.25 3.73
CA THR A 80 9.87 16.65 5.06
C THR A 80 8.47 16.04 5.23
N LEU A 81 8.36 15.00 6.05
CA LEU A 81 7.07 14.40 6.39
C LEU A 81 6.36 15.27 7.42
N ASN A 82 5.10 15.62 7.16
CA ASN A 82 4.21 16.32 8.08
C ASN A 82 3.10 15.38 8.58
N GLY A 83 3.47 14.55 9.55
CA GLY A 83 2.61 13.53 10.11
C GLY A 83 3.40 12.27 10.42
N ARG A 84 2.69 11.16 10.55
CA ARG A 84 3.28 9.85 10.83
C ARG A 84 2.61 8.81 9.96
N ILE A 85 3.40 7.89 9.40
CA ILE A 85 2.89 6.83 8.54
C ILE A 85 3.41 5.50 9.08
N ILE A 86 2.47 4.61 9.35
CA ILE A 86 2.74 3.23 9.75
C ILE A 86 2.09 2.33 8.70
N ALA A 87 2.88 1.50 8.04
CA ALA A 87 2.41 0.52 7.08
C ALA A 87 2.56 -0.88 7.68
N MET A 88 1.61 -1.77 7.39
CA MET A 88 1.62 -3.11 7.95
C MET A 88 1.05 -4.14 6.98
N ASP A 89 1.76 -5.25 6.82
CA ASP A 89 1.34 -6.38 5.99
C ASP A 89 2.02 -7.67 6.48
N ILE A 90 1.44 -8.82 6.13
CA ILE A 90 2.04 -10.14 6.34
C ILE A 90 3.22 -10.34 5.37
N LEU A 91 3.10 -9.80 4.16
CA LEU A 91 4.10 -9.87 3.12
C LEU A 91 5.15 -8.76 3.29
N PRO A 92 6.43 -9.02 2.96
CA PRO A 92 7.44 -7.98 2.97
C PRO A 92 7.21 -6.98 1.83
N MET A 93 7.69 -5.76 2.00
CA MET A 93 7.76 -4.76 0.93
C MET A 93 9.03 -3.94 1.04
N ASP A 94 9.48 -3.38 -0.09
CA ASP A 94 10.63 -2.49 -0.09
C ASP A 94 10.36 -1.26 0.79
N PRO A 95 11.35 -0.73 1.53
CA PRO A 95 11.13 0.41 2.41
C PRO A 95 10.68 1.65 1.63
N ILE A 96 9.89 2.49 2.29
CA ILE A 96 9.51 3.82 1.81
C ILE A 96 10.05 4.83 2.83
N LYS A 97 10.66 5.92 2.34
CA LYS A 97 11.28 6.93 3.20
C LYS A 97 10.27 7.51 4.19
N ASP A 98 10.68 7.67 5.43
CA ASP A 98 9.89 8.24 6.55
C ASP A 98 8.65 7.43 6.93
N VAL A 99 8.57 6.16 6.50
CA VAL A 99 7.49 5.22 6.85
C VAL A 99 8.02 4.14 7.78
N ILE A 100 7.28 3.89 8.87
CA ILE A 100 7.51 2.74 9.74
C ILE A 100 6.78 1.54 9.14
N PHE A 101 7.50 0.45 8.85
CA PHE A 101 6.88 -0.78 8.37
C PHE A 101 6.89 -1.87 9.45
N LEU A 102 5.72 -2.40 9.78
CA LEU A 102 5.53 -3.52 10.68
C LEU A 102 5.12 -4.74 9.85
N GLN A 103 6.02 -5.73 9.71
CA GLN A 103 5.66 -6.97 9.05
C GLN A 103 5.03 -7.94 10.05
N GLY A 104 3.81 -8.40 9.77
CA GLY A 104 3.10 -9.34 10.63
C GLY A 104 1.62 -9.50 10.27
N ASP A 105 1.01 -10.52 10.85
CA ASP A 105 -0.45 -10.71 10.76
C ASP A 105 -1.13 -9.90 11.85
N PHE A 106 -2.00 -8.96 11.45
CA PHE A 106 -2.72 -8.07 12.37
C PHE A 106 -3.61 -8.81 13.37
N ARG A 107 -3.98 -10.06 13.06
CA ARG A 107 -4.82 -10.91 13.91
C ARG A 107 -4.03 -11.48 15.08
N GLU A 108 -2.70 -11.48 14.99
CA GLU A 108 -1.84 -11.93 16.07
C GLU A 108 -1.71 -10.84 17.13
N ARG A 109 -1.98 -11.20 18.38
CA ARG A 109 -1.99 -10.26 19.49
C ARG A 109 -0.67 -9.50 19.64
N GLU A 110 0.46 -10.20 19.48
CA GLU A 110 1.78 -9.58 19.54
C GLU A 110 1.97 -8.47 18.50
N ILE A 111 1.44 -8.66 17.28
CA ILE A 111 1.53 -7.65 16.21
C ILE A 111 0.58 -6.49 16.49
N ALA A 112 -0.62 -6.77 17.00
CA ALA A 112 -1.56 -5.74 17.42
C ALA A 112 -0.99 -4.88 18.55
N ASP A 113 -0.33 -5.49 19.54
CA ASP A 113 0.31 -4.80 20.66
C ASP A 113 1.47 -3.90 20.16
N LYS A 114 2.34 -4.42 19.26
CA LYS A 114 3.38 -3.60 18.61
C LYS A 114 2.82 -2.42 17.82
N LEU A 115 1.72 -2.62 17.08
CA LEU A 115 1.07 -1.53 16.37
C LEU A 115 0.51 -0.50 17.35
N ALA A 116 -0.07 -0.92 18.47
CA ALA A 116 -0.57 -0.03 19.51
C ALA A 116 0.57 0.78 20.17
N GLU A 117 1.71 0.16 20.44
CA GLU A 117 2.91 0.87 20.93
C GLU A 117 3.42 1.90 19.92
N LEU A 118 3.34 1.61 18.62
CA LEU A 118 3.64 2.58 17.57
C LEU A 118 2.58 3.69 17.45
N LEU A 119 1.39 3.56 18.04
CA LEU A 119 0.35 4.60 17.99
C LEU A 119 0.26 5.44 19.26
N ALA A 120 0.88 4.98 20.35
CA ALA A 120 1.08 5.75 21.58
C ALA A 120 2.02 6.94 21.35
#